data_AF-A0A1Q5U3C7-F1
#
_entry.id   AF-A0A1Q5U3C7-F1
#
_cell.length_a   1.000
_cell.length_b   1.000
_cell.length_c   1.000
_cell.angle_alpha   90.00
_cell.angle_beta   90.00
_cell.angle_gamma   90.00
#
_symmetry.space_group_name_H-M   'P 1'
#
loop_
_entity.id
_entity.type
_entity.pdbx_description
1 polymer ?
#
loop_
_entity_poly.entity_id
_entity_poly.type
_entity_poly.pdbx_seq_one_letter_code
_entity_poly.pdbx_strand_id
1 'polypeptide(L)'
;MAVMSSLATSVWAQAFAALGLLLLTKLAWDIFFSPLRAIPGPILAKITDAWRALHTHGGRVDLKHLELHRKYGTAVAIGPNCVSISDPSLIRTIYSTRNPWKKVGFRPVFRLPQGAIADSENE
;
A
#
# COMPACT_ATOMS: atom_id res chain seq x y z
N MET A 1 -44.80 9.23 -16.85
CA MET A 1 -44.14 9.25 -15.51
C MET A 1 -43.32 7.98 -15.25
N ALA A 2 -43.85 6.76 -15.37
CA ALA A 2 -43.12 5.52 -15.04
C ALA A 2 -41.95 5.15 -15.98
N VAL A 3 -42.01 5.54 -17.26
CA VAL A 3 -40.97 5.20 -18.26
C VAL A 3 -39.70 6.02 -18.08
N MET A 4 -39.82 7.25 -17.55
CA MET A 4 -38.66 8.12 -17.28
C MET A 4 -37.87 7.68 -16.05
N SER A 5 -38.53 7.11 -15.03
CA SER A 5 -37.85 6.62 -13.82
C SER A 5 -37.09 5.31 -14.05
N SER A 6 -37.59 4.42 -14.91
CA SER A 6 -36.91 3.15 -15.24
C SER A 6 -35.66 3.35 -16.10
N LEU A 7 -35.71 4.30 -17.03
CA LEU A 7 -34.54 4.72 -17.81
C LEU A 7 -33.45 5.30 -16.90
N ALA A 8 -33.82 6.16 -15.95
CA ALA A 8 -32.88 6.74 -14.98
C ALA A 8 -32.16 5.66 -14.15
N THR A 9 -32.86 4.64 -13.63
CA THR A 9 -32.24 3.54 -12.87
C THR A 9 -31.24 2.71 -13.69
N SER A 10 -31.49 2.56 -15.00
CA SER A 10 -30.59 1.82 -15.89
C SER A 10 -29.28 2.57 -16.16
N VAL A 11 -29.32 3.91 -16.27
CA VAL A 11 -28.13 4.75 -16.44
C VAL A 11 -27.24 4.69 -15.20
N TRP A 12 -27.82 4.76 -14.00
CA TRP A 12 -27.08 4.59 -12.76
C TRP A 12 -26.47 3.19 -12.66
N ALA A 13 -27.22 2.14 -12.98
CA ALA A 13 -26.71 0.77 -12.97
C ALA A 13 -25.54 0.59 -13.95
N GLN A 14 -25.63 1.16 -15.15
CA GLN A 14 -24.54 1.16 -16.13
C GLN A 14 -23.33 1.97 -15.65
N ALA A 15 -23.53 3.12 -15.01
CA ALA A 15 -22.46 3.92 -14.43
C ALA A 15 -21.73 3.17 -13.30
N PHE A 16 -22.46 2.49 -12.41
CA PHE A 16 -21.85 1.66 -11.36
C PHE A 16 -21.10 0.46 -11.95
N ALA A 17 -21.65 -0.20 -12.97
CA ALA A 17 -20.97 -1.29 -13.66
C ALA A 17 -19.68 -0.83 -14.35
N ALA A 18 -19.72 0.32 -15.05
CA ALA A 18 -18.56 0.92 -15.69
C ALA A 18 -17.49 1.35 -14.66
N LEU A 19 -17.91 1.95 -13.55
CA LEU A 19 -17.00 2.32 -12.45
C LEU A 19 -16.36 1.08 -11.82
N GLY A 20 -17.14 0.04 -11.56
CA GLY A 20 -16.63 -1.24 -11.05
C GLY A 20 -15.62 -1.86 -12.01
N LEU A 21 -15.90 -1.86 -13.31
CA LEU A 21 -14.99 -2.35 -14.34
C LEU A 21 -13.70 -1.53 -14.41
N LEU A 22 -13.77 -0.20 -14.37
CA LEU A 22 -12.59 0.67 -14.36
C LEU A 22 -11.71 0.41 -13.14
N LEU A 23 -12.31 0.30 -11.95
CA LEU A 23 -11.57 0.00 -10.71
C LEU A 23 -10.90 -1.38 -10.78
N LEU A 24 -11.59 -2.41 -11.27
CA LEU A 24 -11.04 -3.75 -11.44
C LEU A 24 -9.88 -3.76 -12.44
N THR A 25 -10.05 -3.11 -13.59
CA THR A 25 -8.99 -3.02 -14.62
C THR A 25 -7.77 -2.29 -14.09
N LYS A 26 -7.96 -1.19 -13.38
CA LYS A 26 -6.89 -0.40 -12.75
C LYS A 26 -6.17 -1.20 -11.67
N LEU A 27 -6.91 -1.92 -10.83
CA LEU A 27 -6.35 -2.80 -9.80
C LEU A 27 -5.55 -3.95 -10.42
N ALA A 28 -6.08 -4.59 -11.46
CA ALA A 28 -5.37 -5.62 -12.20
C ALA A 28 -4.08 -5.06 -12.83
N TRP A 29 -4.16 -3.87 -13.46
CA TRP A 29 -2.98 -3.21 -14.02
C TRP A 29 -1.91 -2.96 -12.97
N ASP A 30 -2.29 -2.38 -11.82
CA ASP A 30 -1.37 -2.11 -10.71
C ASP A 30 -0.71 -3.42 -10.21
N ILE A 31 -1.45 -4.53 -10.15
CA ILE A 31 -0.89 -5.82 -9.70
C ILE A 31 0.04 -6.45 -10.74
N PHE A 32 -0.36 -6.45 -12.02
CA PHE A 32 0.38 -7.14 -13.08
C PHE A 32 1.61 -6.36 -13.55
N PHE A 33 1.53 -5.02 -13.58
CA PHE A 33 2.63 -4.14 -13.97
C PHE A 33 3.46 -3.64 -12.79
N SER A 34 3.09 -3.97 -11.54
CA SER A 34 3.95 -3.66 -10.39
C SER A 34 5.29 -4.40 -10.51
N PRO A 35 6.43 -3.68 -10.42
CA PRO A 35 7.75 -4.31 -10.40
C PRO A 35 7.94 -5.23 -9.17
N LEU A 36 7.08 -5.12 -8.16
CA LEU A 36 7.14 -5.91 -6.93
C LEU A 36 6.40 -7.26 -7.03
N ARG A 37 5.85 -7.62 -8.20
CA ARG A 37 5.11 -8.89 -8.41
C ARG A 37 5.93 -10.14 -8.10
N ALA A 38 7.24 -10.07 -8.36
CA ALA A 38 8.18 -11.18 -8.18
C ALA A 38 8.44 -11.50 -6.69
N ILE A 39 8.11 -10.58 -5.80
CA ILE A 39 8.38 -10.72 -4.37
C ILE A 39 7.25 -11.55 -3.74
N PRO A 40 7.58 -12.60 -2.97
CA PRO A 40 6.57 -13.42 -2.32
C PRO A 40 5.82 -12.62 -1.23
N GLY A 41 4.53 -12.91 -1.03
CA GLY A 41 3.75 -12.24 0.01
C GLY A 41 2.25 -12.53 -0.06
N PRO A 42 1.47 -12.07 0.93
CA PRO A 42 0.02 -12.27 0.97
C PRO A 42 -0.66 -11.63 -0.24
N ILE A 43 -1.57 -12.36 -0.87
CA ILE A 43 -2.32 -11.86 -2.04
C ILE A 43 -3.09 -10.58 -1.67
N LEU A 44 -3.72 -10.57 -0.49
CA LEU A 44 -4.43 -9.38 0.03
C LEU A 44 -3.50 -8.16 0.19
N ALA A 45 -2.23 -8.38 0.56
CA ALA A 45 -1.24 -7.31 0.67
C ALA A 45 -0.79 -6.78 -0.70
N LYS A 46 -0.78 -7.63 -1.74
CA LYS A 46 -0.46 -7.21 -3.12
C LYS A 46 -1.58 -6.40 -3.75
N ILE A 47 -2.84 -6.67 -3.36
CA ILE A 47 -4.03 -6.03 -3.93
C ILE A 47 -4.34 -4.70 -3.24
N THR A 48 -4.25 -4.63 -1.90
CA THR A 48 -4.73 -3.45 -1.17
C THR A 48 -3.92 -3.13 0.07
N ASP A 49 -3.79 -1.82 0.35
CA ASP A 49 -3.26 -1.30 1.61
C ASP A 49 -4.16 -1.62 2.81
N ALA A 50 -5.44 -2.00 2.58
CA ALA A 50 -6.37 -2.36 3.64
C ALA A 50 -5.87 -3.56 4.46
N TRP A 51 -5.18 -4.51 3.83
CA TRP A 51 -4.58 -5.64 4.54
C TRP A 51 -3.59 -5.13 5.61
N ARG A 52 -2.73 -4.17 5.25
CA ARG A 52 -1.79 -3.56 6.19
C ARG A 52 -2.52 -2.76 7.27
N ALA A 53 -3.49 -1.94 6.89
CA ALA A 53 -4.26 -1.12 7.84
C ALA A 53 -4.94 -1.97 8.93
N LEU A 54 -5.54 -3.09 8.55
CA LEU A 54 -6.19 -4.01 9.49
C LEU A 54 -5.21 -4.62 10.49
N HIS A 55 -4.04 -5.06 10.03
CA HIS A 55 -3.02 -5.66 10.90
C HIS A 55 -2.31 -4.62 11.77
N THR A 56 -2.14 -3.39 11.28
CA THR A 56 -1.63 -2.27 12.07
C THR A 56 -2.62 -1.83 13.15
N HIS A 57 -3.92 -1.82 12.85
CA HIS A 57 -4.96 -1.45 13.82
C HIS A 57 -4.97 -2.37 15.05
N GLY A 58 -4.59 -3.64 14.89
CA GLY A 58 -4.48 -4.59 15.99
C GLY A 58 -3.24 -4.42 16.88
N GLY A 59 -2.33 -3.49 16.56
CA GLY A 59 -1.13 -3.20 17.34
C GLY A 59 -0.07 -4.32 17.38
N ARG A 60 -0.28 -5.43 16.67
CA ARG A 60 0.60 -6.63 16.63
C ARG A 60 1.20 -6.87 15.26
N VAL A 61 1.49 -5.78 14.55
CA VAL A 61 1.98 -5.81 13.16
C VAL A 61 3.40 -6.37 13.06
N ASP A 62 4.20 -6.15 14.10
CA ASP A 62 5.54 -6.69 14.32
C ASP A 62 5.55 -8.23 14.31
N LEU A 63 4.65 -8.86 15.06
CA LEU A 63 4.53 -10.32 15.10
C LEU A 63 4.12 -10.89 13.74
N LYS A 64 3.24 -10.19 13.02
CA LYS A 64 2.86 -10.60 11.66
C LYS A 64 3.96 -10.42 10.64
N HIS A 65 4.75 -9.35 10.73
CA HIS A 65 5.93 -9.21 9.89
C HIS A 65 6.95 -10.31 10.17
N LEU A 66 7.17 -10.67 11.44
CA LEU A 66 8.05 -11.78 11.81
C LEU A 66 7.55 -13.12 11.23
N GLU A 67 6.26 -13.41 11.36
CA GLU A 67 5.65 -14.63 10.80
C GLU A 67 5.79 -14.68 9.27
N LEU A 68 5.57 -13.54 8.61
CA LEU A 68 5.72 -13.43 7.17
C LEU A 68 7.16 -13.64 6.72
N HIS A 69 8.13 -13.05 7.40
CA HIS A 69 9.55 -13.26 7.11
C HIS A 69 9.99 -14.71 7.39
N ARG A 70 9.41 -15.37 8.40
CA ARG A 70 9.62 -16.81 8.62
C ARG A 70 9.07 -17.68 7.50
N LYS A 71 7.94 -17.28 6.89
CA LYS A 71 7.25 -18.04 5.85
C LYS A 71 7.80 -17.80 4.44
N TYR A 72 8.08 -16.55 4.11
CA TYR A 72 8.43 -16.11 2.74
C TYR A 72 9.90 -15.72 2.60
N GLY A 73 10.64 -15.64 3.71
CA GLY A 73 12.07 -15.35 3.74
C GLY A 73 12.37 -13.86 3.87
N THR A 74 13.48 -13.45 3.28
CA THR A 74 14.13 -12.16 3.56
C THR A 74 13.41 -10.94 2.97
N ALA A 75 12.59 -11.13 1.93
CA ALA A 75 11.84 -10.06 1.28
C ALA A 75 10.36 -10.45 1.12
N VAL A 76 9.45 -9.61 1.64
CA VAL A 76 8.01 -9.86 1.61
C VAL A 76 7.23 -8.63 1.16
N ALA A 77 6.31 -8.82 0.22
CA ALA A 77 5.35 -7.78 -0.17
C ALA A 77 4.30 -7.56 0.93
N ILE A 78 4.26 -6.36 1.50
CA ILE A 78 3.33 -5.95 2.59
C ILE A 78 2.28 -4.93 2.13
N GLY A 79 2.40 -4.45 0.90
CA GLY A 79 1.47 -3.54 0.24
C GLY A 79 1.68 -3.56 -1.28
N PRO A 80 0.79 -2.96 -2.08
CA PRO A 80 0.89 -2.93 -3.55
C PRO A 80 2.19 -2.30 -4.04
N ASN A 81 2.70 -1.31 -3.30
CA ASN A 81 3.96 -0.61 -3.57
C ASN A 81 4.91 -0.63 -2.35
N CYS A 82 4.78 -1.63 -1.47
CA CYS A 82 5.54 -1.70 -0.21
C CYS A 82 6.08 -3.10 0.03
N VAL A 83 7.38 -3.18 0.31
CA VAL A 83 8.07 -4.43 0.66
C VAL A 83 8.83 -4.26 1.96
N SER A 84 8.76 -5.30 2.78
CA SER A 84 9.55 -5.46 4.00
C SER A 84 10.77 -6.31 3.69
N ILE A 85 11.95 -5.87 4.12
CA ILE A 85 13.24 -6.52 3.88
C ILE A 85 13.91 -6.77 5.24
N SER A 86 14.37 -8.00 5.48
CA SER A 86 15.06 -8.38 6.72
C SER A 86 16.54 -8.73 6.52
N ASP A 87 17.11 -8.39 5.35
CA ASP A 87 18.50 -8.71 5.01
C ASP A 87 19.45 -7.63 5.55
N PRO A 88 20.35 -7.96 6.49
CA PRO A 88 21.30 -7.00 7.03
C PRO A 88 22.30 -6.48 5.98
N SER A 89 22.59 -7.25 4.92
CA SER A 89 23.51 -6.83 3.86
C SER A 89 22.96 -5.66 3.03
N LEU A 90 21.64 -5.54 2.95
CA LEU A 90 20.96 -4.48 2.19
C LEU A 90 20.87 -3.14 2.93
N ILE A 91 21.13 -3.12 4.24
CA ILE A 91 21.10 -1.88 5.04
C ILE A 91 22.04 -0.84 4.44
N ARG A 92 23.28 -1.22 4.12
CA ARG A 92 24.26 -0.31 3.53
C ARG A 92 23.84 0.21 2.15
N THR A 93 23.11 -0.60 1.38
CA THR A 93 22.63 -0.22 0.05
C THR A 93 21.45 0.74 0.12
N ILE A 94 20.49 0.49 1.02
CA ILE A 94 19.28 1.30 1.18
C ILE A 94 19.63 2.65 1.81
N TYR A 95 20.49 2.66 2.82
CA TYR A 95 20.91 3.86 3.56
C TYR A 95 22.20 4.49 3.03
N SER A 96 22.64 4.14 1.81
CA SER A 96 23.86 4.71 1.21
C SER A 96 23.71 6.19 0.88
N THR A 97 24.70 7.00 1.26
CA THR A 97 24.77 8.44 0.92
C THR A 97 25.18 8.69 -0.53
N ARG A 98 25.75 7.68 -1.23
CA ARG A 98 26.31 7.86 -2.59
C ARG A 98 25.22 7.99 -3.67
N ASN A 99 24.06 7.36 -3.48
CA ASN A 99 22.91 7.50 -4.37
C ASN A 99 21.63 7.50 -3.52
N PRO A 100 21.32 8.62 -2.87
CA PRO A 100 20.24 8.67 -1.90
C PRO A 100 18.91 8.47 -2.61
N TRP A 101 18.16 7.46 -2.19
CA TRP A 101 16.76 7.32 -2.59
C TRP A 101 15.99 8.56 -2.13
N LYS A 102 15.21 9.16 -3.02
CA LYS A 102 14.40 10.34 -2.68
C LYS A 102 13.39 9.95 -1.61
N LYS A 103 13.63 10.39 -0.37
CA LYS A 103 12.66 10.26 0.72
C LYS A 103 11.38 11.00 0.30
N VAL A 104 10.27 10.28 0.25
CA VAL A 104 8.96 10.91 0.06
C VAL A 104 8.66 11.80 1.26
N GLY A 105 7.94 12.91 1.04
CA GLY A 105 7.56 13.82 2.12
C GLY A 105 6.91 13.06 3.28
N PHE A 106 7.34 13.35 4.50
CA PHE A 106 6.81 12.70 5.69
C PHE A 106 5.29 12.85 5.73
N ARG A 107 4.58 11.72 5.74
CA ARG A 107 3.12 11.67 5.79
C ARG A 107 2.73 11.30 7.22
N PRO A 108 2.42 12.29 8.08
CA PRO A 108 2.07 12.01 9.46
C PRO A 108 0.83 11.12 9.50
N VAL A 109 0.96 9.94 10.13
CA VAL A 109 -0.18 9.06 10.44
C VAL A 109 -1.06 9.71 11.51
N PHE A 110 -0.43 10.43 12.43
CA PHE A 110 -1.09 11.22 13.45
C PHE A 110 -0.82 12.70 13.20
N ARG A 111 -1.85 13.53 13.23
CA ARG A 111 -1.71 14.98 13.06
C ARG A 111 -0.97 15.53 14.28
N LEU A 112 0.35 15.60 14.20
CA LEU A 112 1.15 16.26 15.22
C LEU A 112 0.79 17.75 15.25
N PRO A 113 0.71 18.38 16.42
CA PRO A 113 0.54 19.82 16.51
C PRO A 113 1.64 20.53 15.69
N GLN A 114 1.24 21.51 14.89
CA GLN A 114 2.13 22.27 14.02
C GLN A 114 3.18 23.01 14.88
N GLY A 115 4.44 22.55 14.78
CA GLY A 115 5.57 23.04 15.58
C GLY A 115 6.54 21.93 15.94
N ALA A 116 6.06 20.71 16.23
CA ALA A 116 6.91 19.59 16.68
C ALA A 116 7.91 19.06 15.62
N ILE A 117 7.78 19.48 14.36
CA ILE A 117 8.61 19.00 13.25
C ILE A 117 9.78 19.95 12.98
N ALA A 118 9.61 21.26 13.23
CA ALA A 118 10.62 22.29 12.98
C ALA A 118 11.84 22.15 13.92
N ASP A 119 11.63 21.62 15.11
CA ASP A 119 12.68 21.50 16.13
C ASP A 119 13.60 20.29 15.88
N SER A 120 13.17 19.32 15.07
CA SER A 120 13.93 18.07 14.82
C SER A 120 14.82 18.07 13.58
N GLU A 121 14.74 19.09 12.72
CA GLU A 121 15.59 19.22 11.52
C GLU A 121 16.87 20.03 11.76
N ASN A 122 17.03 20.63 12.95
CA ASN A 122 18.18 21.48 13.32
C ASN A 122 19.10 20.87 14.40
N GLU A 123 18.90 19.60 14.77
CA GLU A 123 19.83 18.79 15.58
C GLU A 123 20.50 17.72 14.73
#